data_AF-A0A0S8IIX8-F1
#
_entry.id   AF-A0A0S8IIX8-F1
#
_cell.length_a   1.000
_cell.length_b   1.000
_cell.length_c   1.000
_cell.angle_alpha   90.00
_cell.angle_beta   90.00
_cell.angle_gamma   90.00
#
_symmetry.space_group_name_H-M   'P 1'
#
loop_
_entity.id
_entity.type
_entity.pdbx_description
1 polymer ?
#
loop_
_entity_poly.entity_id
_entity_poly.type
_entity_poly.pdbx_seq_one_letter_code
_entity_poly.pdbx_strand_id
1 'polypeptide(L)'
;MATGRTVSASFLTELDERVIELCNIISQEIQNNIPNKLQKDFEKEYGKISKTRDGGLGLGGGKLQRDALCTRGQQGKAPYSNRNLRWHPLVVAAQPINFAKTIEQIEIEGDDDEQILVFSVKVNNTIKKYPSDKTYELPKRYVALPEHWIPHISILRHWNDTLWTQNSCIIPALESCDWHHAVETYSILGIAIAVEHYQVDFDKIYPNIIDILMKQKINKEISLPSKLFPRKKEQITNCPVCRLPLSDELSRFKKKERIITWQPDWRPSKKKEGDDGSNQILHVTPLIETEIKHKPDIVRYGHRWCNVAMTDHSLDETLDFMEFIVKAHDRCKYENK
;
A
#
# COMPACT_ATOMS: atom_id res chain seq x y z
N MET A 1 -21.17 -9.64 2.55
CA MET A 1 -19.96 -9.15 3.23
C MET A 1 -19.85 -7.68 2.93
N ALA A 2 -19.60 -6.84 3.94
CA ALA A 2 -19.34 -5.42 3.76
C ALA A 2 -18.23 -5.24 2.70
N THR A 3 -18.65 -4.75 1.54
CA THR A 3 -17.79 -4.38 0.40
C THR A 3 -17.71 -2.86 0.25
N GLY A 4 -18.24 -2.14 1.24
CA GLY A 4 -18.34 -0.70 1.28
C GLY A 4 -17.04 0.03 1.00
N ARG A 5 -17.16 1.19 0.37
CA ARG A 5 -16.06 2.16 0.27
C ARG A 5 -15.77 2.73 1.65
N THR A 6 -14.58 3.27 1.81
CA THR A 6 -14.27 4.24 2.88
C THR A 6 -15.41 5.26 3.02
N VAL A 7 -16.00 5.40 4.21
CA VAL A 7 -17.16 6.29 4.45
C VAL A 7 -16.90 7.73 4.01
N SER A 8 -15.66 8.19 4.17
CA SER A 8 -15.21 9.55 3.81
C SER A 8 -14.43 9.61 2.48
N ALA A 9 -14.66 8.67 1.55
CA ALA A 9 -13.84 8.52 0.35
C ALA A 9 -13.70 9.81 -0.48
N SER A 10 -14.75 10.63 -0.55
CA SER A 10 -14.78 11.87 -1.33
C SER A 10 -14.29 13.11 -0.57
N PHE A 11 -13.91 12.98 0.72
CA PHE A 11 -13.49 14.10 1.55
C PHE A 11 -11.95 14.11 1.68
N LEU A 12 -11.31 14.93 0.87
CA LEU A 12 -9.88 15.17 0.94
C LEU A 12 -9.58 16.33 1.89
N THR A 13 -8.58 16.16 2.75
CA THR A 13 -7.97 17.28 3.48
C THR A 13 -7.03 18.05 2.56
N GLU A 14 -6.63 19.27 2.96
CA GLU A 14 -5.62 20.04 2.21
C GLU A 14 -4.33 19.25 2.01
N LEU A 15 -3.90 18.49 3.02
CA LEU A 15 -2.74 17.61 2.91
C LEU A 15 -2.96 16.55 1.82
N ASP A 16 -4.12 15.88 1.83
CA ASP A 16 -4.42 14.83 0.86
C ASP A 16 -4.39 15.37 -0.57
N GLU A 17 -5.02 16.52 -0.82
CA GLU A 17 -5.05 17.17 -2.13
C GLU A 17 -3.64 17.48 -2.63
N ARG A 18 -2.80 18.06 -1.77
CA ARG A 18 -1.43 18.44 -2.12
C ARG A 18 -0.53 17.23 -2.38
N VAL A 19 -0.70 16.15 -1.60
CA VAL A 19 0.04 14.90 -1.79
C VAL A 19 -0.38 14.20 -3.08
N ILE A 20 -1.69 14.13 -3.35
CA ILE A 20 -2.23 13.54 -4.58
C ILE A 20 -1.79 14.34 -5.81
N GLU A 21 -1.77 15.68 -5.72
CA GLU A 21 -1.29 16.53 -6.82
C GLU A 21 0.21 16.34 -7.08
N LEU A 22 1.03 16.20 -6.02
CA LEU A 22 2.45 15.88 -6.19
C LEU A 22 2.65 14.52 -6.91
N CYS A 23 1.86 13.52 -6.56
CA CYS A 23 1.88 12.22 -7.26
C CYS A 23 1.41 12.34 -8.71
N ASN A 24 0.44 13.21 -8.99
CA ASN A 24 -0.01 13.51 -10.35
C ASN A 24 1.11 14.14 -11.19
N ILE A 25 1.85 15.11 -10.64
CA ILE A 25 3.02 15.70 -11.30
C ILE A 25 4.09 14.64 -11.60
N ILE A 26 4.40 13.78 -10.62
CA ILE A 26 5.33 12.65 -10.82
C ILE A 26 4.84 11.70 -11.92
N SER A 27 3.55 11.38 -11.93
CA SER A 27 2.93 10.50 -12.93
C SER A 27 3.04 11.08 -14.34
N GLN A 28 2.77 12.38 -14.48
CA GLN A 28 2.88 13.10 -15.76
C GLN A 28 4.33 13.15 -16.25
N GLU A 29 5.30 13.40 -15.36
CA GLU A 29 6.72 13.38 -15.73
C GLU A 29 7.15 12.00 -16.25
N ILE A 30 6.70 10.93 -15.59
CA ILE A 30 6.93 9.56 -16.07
C ILE A 30 6.28 9.35 -17.45
N GLN A 31 5.00 9.70 -17.59
CA GLN A 31 4.26 9.55 -18.84
C GLN A 31 4.92 10.29 -20.00
N ASN A 32 5.40 11.52 -19.79
CA ASN A 32 6.05 12.33 -20.81
C ASN A 32 7.37 11.72 -21.33
N ASN A 33 8.02 10.87 -20.52
CA ASN A 33 9.23 10.16 -20.92
C ASN A 33 8.95 8.80 -21.57
N ILE A 34 7.71 8.30 -21.53
CA ILE A 34 7.28 7.07 -22.18
C ILE A 34 6.99 7.35 -23.68
N PRO A 35 7.34 6.43 -24.60
CA PRO A 35 7.01 6.58 -26.01
C PRO A 35 5.51 6.85 -26.23
N ASN A 36 5.16 7.86 -27.04
CA ASN A 36 3.78 8.36 -27.24
C ASN A 36 2.73 7.25 -27.43
N LYS A 37 3.07 6.19 -28.17
CA LYS A 37 2.15 5.06 -28.44
C LYS A 37 1.75 4.24 -27.20
N LEU A 38 2.55 4.31 -26.13
CA LEU A 38 2.37 3.57 -24.88
C LEU A 38 1.90 4.45 -23.71
N GLN A 39 1.86 5.77 -23.86
CA GLN A 39 1.49 6.70 -22.78
C GLN A 39 0.07 6.47 -22.24
N LYS A 40 -0.89 6.18 -23.13
CA LYS A 40 -2.28 5.90 -22.74
C LYS A 40 -2.42 4.58 -21.97
N ASP A 41 -1.59 3.59 -22.31
CA ASP A 41 -1.54 2.32 -21.61
C ASP A 41 -0.98 2.51 -20.19
N PHE A 42 0.14 3.22 -20.06
CA PHE A 42 0.71 3.59 -18.77
C PHE A 42 -0.29 4.35 -17.90
N GLU A 43 -0.92 5.40 -18.45
CA GLU A 43 -1.91 6.18 -17.73
C GLU A 43 -3.04 5.30 -17.22
N LYS A 44 -3.65 4.50 -18.09
CA LYS A 44 -4.80 3.66 -17.75
C LYS A 44 -4.47 2.63 -16.66
N GLU A 45 -3.34 1.94 -16.76
CA GLU A 45 -3.02 0.80 -15.89
C GLU A 45 -2.28 1.22 -14.61
N TYR A 46 -1.38 2.20 -14.72
CA TYR A 46 -0.42 2.56 -13.66
C TYR A 46 -0.59 4.00 -13.16
N GLY A 47 -0.56 4.97 -14.08
CA GLY A 47 -0.36 6.38 -13.77
C GLY A 47 -1.63 7.18 -13.45
N LYS A 48 -2.82 6.61 -13.65
CA LYS A 48 -4.10 7.29 -13.38
C LYS A 48 -4.19 7.68 -11.91
N ILE A 49 -4.55 8.92 -11.64
CA ILE A 49 -4.77 9.42 -10.28
C ILE A 49 -6.25 9.64 -10.04
N SER A 50 -6.79 9.01 -8.99
CA SER A 50 -8.11 9.31 -8.44
C SER A 50 -8.00 10.36 -7.35
N LYS A 51 -8.84 11.39 -7.41
CA LYS A 51 -8.97 12.41 -6.35
C LYS A 51 -9.92 11.95 -5.24
N THR A 52 -9.63 10.80 -4.64
CA THR A 52 -10.39 10.22 -3.53
C THR A 52 -9.46 9.51 -2.57
N ARG A 53 -9.87 9.37 -1.30
CA ARG A 53 -9.05 8.73 -0.26
C ARG A 53 -8.83 7.23 -0.50
N ASP A 54 -9.77 6.57 -1.18
CA ASP A 54 -9.72 5.12 -1.41
C ASP A 54 -9.09 4.74 -2.76
N GLY A 55 -8.52 5.71 -3.48
CA GLY A 55 -8.02 5.51 -4.83
C GLY A 55 -9.13 5.20 -5.85
N GLY A 56 -10.39 5.49 -5.52
CA GLY A 56 -11.54 5.39 -6.40
C GLY A 56 -12.12 3.98 -6.52
N LEU A 57 -13.39 3.91 -6.92
CA LEU A 57 -14.10 2.63 -7.11
C LEU A 57 -13.43 1.75 -8.17
N GLY A 58 -13.17 0.49 -7.82
CA GLY A 58 -12.60 -0.51 -8.74
C GLY A 58 -11.16 -0.18 -9.16
N LEU A 59 -11.01 0.24 -10.43
CA LEU A 59 -9.75 0.73 -11.04
C LEU A 59 -9.82 2.25 -11.23
N GLY A 60 -10.39 2.96 -10.23
CA GLY A 60 -10.56 4.41 -10.25
C GLY A 60 -9.21 5.13 -10.40
N GLY A 61 -8.25 4.80 -9.55
CA GLY A 61 -6.84 5.13 -9.65
C GLY A 61 -6.02 3.96 -10.19
N GLY A 62 -4.88 4.26 -10.79
CA GLY A 62 -3.93 3.32 -11.35
C GLY A 62 -3.19 2.53 -10.29
N LYS A 63 -2.45 1.50 -10.72
CA LYS A 63 -1.76 0.58 -9.82
C LYS A 63 -0.76 1.29 -8.90
N LEU A 64 -0.05 2.32 -9.38
CA LEU A 64 0.92 3.05 -8.56
C LEU A 64 0.26 3.73 -7.37
N GLN A 65 -0.88 4.38 -7.57
CA GLN A 65 -1.62 5.02 -6.49
C GLN A 65 -2.09 4.00 -5.46
N ARG A 66 -2.66 2.88 -5.91
CA ARG A 66 -3.20 1.86 -5.02
C ARG A 66 -2.12 1.16 -4.21
N ASP A 67 -0.97 0.88 -4.82
CA ASP A 67 0.10 0.14 -4.14
C ASP A 67 0.86 1.07 -3.17
N ALA A 68 1.16 2.31 -3.57
CA ALA A 68 1.93 3.25 -2.75
C ALA A 68 1.08 4.05 -1.75
N LEU A 69 -0.05 4.63 -2.16
CA LEU A 69 -0.76 5.61 -1.34
C LEU A 69 -1.87 4.97 -0.48
N CYS A 70 -2.44 3.87 -0.94
CA CYS A 70 -3.60 3.23 -0.32
C CYS A 70 -3.23 1.97 0.46
N THR A 71 -3.96 1.68 1.52
CA THR A 71 -3.93 0.36 2.18
C THR A 71 -4.49 -0.72 1.26
N ARG A 72 -4.23 -1.99 1.59
CA ARG A 72 -4.83 -3.12 0.89
C ARG A 72 -6.32 -3.17 1.18
N GLY A 73 -7.07 -3.70 0.22
CA GLY A 73 -8.49 -3.88 0.40
C GLY A 73 -8.75 -5.04 1.36
N GLN A 74 -9.40 -4.75 2.48
CA GLN A 74 -9.82 -5.76 3.45
C GLN A 74 -11.34 -5.93 3.35
N GLN A 75 -11.80 -7.18 3.37
CA GLN A 75 -13.21 -7.54 3.40
C GLN A 75 -13.51 -8.19 4.75
N GLY A 76 -14.70 -7.92 5.31
CA GLY A 76 -15.14 -8.58 6.54
C GLY A 76 -15.98 -7.68 7.43
N LYS A 77 -16.41 -8.24 8.56
CA LYS A 77 -17.13 -7.54 9.63
C LYS A 77 -16.15 -6.81 10.54
N ALA A 78 -15.62 -5.71 10.05
CA ALA A 78 -14.65 -4.88 10.76
C ALA A 78 -14.77 -3.42 10.27
N PRO A 79 -14.35 -2.44 11.10
CA PRO A 79 -14.44 -1.02 10.74
C PRO A 79 -13.37 -0.58 9.72
N TYR A 80 -12.72 -1.53 9.05
CA TYR A 80 -11.62 -1.24 8.13
C TYR A 80 -12.07 -0.39 6.95
N SER A 81 -11.38 0.71 6.77
CA SER A 81 -11.51 1.61 5.64
C SER A 81 -10.84 0.97 4.42
N ASN A 82 -11.65 0.45 3.51
CA ASN A 82 -11.17 -0.25 2.33
C ASN A 82 -10.34 0.68 1.44
N ARG A 83 -9.05 0.36 1.25
CA ARG A 83 -8.08 1.08 0.42
C ARG A 83 -7.84 2.57 0.76
N ASN A 84 -8.08 2.99 2.00
CA ASN A 84 -7.86 4.39 2.40
C ASN A 84 -6.37 4.79 2.34
N LEU A 85 -6.10 6.10 2.32
CA LEU A 85 -4.75 6.66 2.32
C LEU A 85 -3.96 6.15 3.54
N ARG A 86 -2.72 5.73 3.32
CA ARG A 86 -1.85 5.15 4.38
C ARG A 86 -1.53 6.12 5.51
N TRP A 87 -1.66 7.42 5.29
CA TRP A 87 -1.50 8.44 6.32
C TRP A 87 -2.82 8.84 6.99
N HIS A 88 -3.87 8.01 6.88
CA HIS A 88 -5.10 8.22 7.62
C HIS A 88 -4.80 8.28 9.14
N PRO A 89 -5.37 9.26 9.87
CA PRO A 89 -4.98 9.52 11.25
C PRO A 89 -5.56 8.54 12.27
N LEU A 90 -6.59 7.75 11.95
CA LEU A 90 -7.09 6.74 12.87
C LEU A 90 -6.57 5.35 12.49
N VAL A 91 -5.86 4.69 13.41
CA VAL A 91 -5.34 3.34 13.20
C VAL A 91 -5.79 2.36 14.28
N VAL A 92 -5.79 1.06 13.97
CA VAL A 92 -6.01 -0.01 14.96
C VAL A 92 -4.75 -0.84 15.12
N ALA A 93 -4.46 -1.26 16.35
CA ALA A 93 -3.35 -2.14 16.68
C ALA A 93 -3.73 -3.06 17.85
N ALA A 94 -3.04 -4.19 17.99
CA ALA A 94 -3.19 -5.11 19.12
C ALA A 94 -2.55 -4.59 20.41
N GLN A 95 -1.56 -3.69 20.30
CA GLN A 95 -0.81 -3.13 21.42
C GLN A 95 -0.57 -1.62 21.22
N PRO A 96 -0.26 -0.87 22.29
CA PRO A 96 0.16 0.52 22.16
C PRO A 96 1.36 0.66 21.21
N ILE A 97 1.33 1.69 20.36
CA ILE A 97 2.35 1.98 19.34
C ILE A 97 2.94 3.37 19.58
N ASN A 98 4.23 3.55 19.28
CA ASN A 98 4.94 4.79 19.62
C ASN A 98 4.65 5.98 18.68
N PHE A 99 4.07 5.72 17.50
CA PHE A 99 3.81 6.72 16.46
C PHE A 99 2.35 7.18 16.40
N ALA A 100 1.52 6.79 17.38
CA ALA A 100 0.14 7.23 17.51
C ALA A 100 -0.23 7.40 18.99
N LYS A 101 -1.17 8.30 19.30
CA LYS A 101 -1.70 8.43 20.67
C LYS A 101 -2.91 7.51 20.85
N THR A 102 -3.01 6.82 21.98
CA THR A 102 -4.22 6.05 22.29
C THR A 102 -5.44 6.98 22.35
N ILE A 103 -6.56 6.51 21.82
CA ILE A 103 -7.86 7.18 22.02
C ILE A 103 -8.30 7.05 23.48
N GLU A 104 -9.31 7.80 23.90
CA GLU A 104 -9.86 7.69 25.26
C GLU A 104 -10.94 6.60 25.33
N GLN A 105 -11.88 6.61 24.38
CA GLN A 105 -12.96 5.63 24.31
C GLN A 105 -13.63 5.59 22.93
N ILE A 106 -14.37 4.52 22.69
CA ILE A 106 -15.33 4.38 21.59
C ILE A 106 -16.73 4.46 22.19
N GLU A 107 -17.64 5.11 21.49
CA GLU A 107 -19.07 5.11 21.78
C GLU A 107 -19.81 4.64 20.51
N ILE A 108 -20.98 4.02 20.69
CA ILE A 108 -21.91 3.75 19.60
C ILE A 108 -23.11 4.67 19.84
N GLU A 109 -23.30 5.63 18.94
CA GLU A 109 -24.44 6.55 18.95
C GLU A 109 -25.45 6.13 17.86
N GLY A 110 -26.73 6.42 18.05
CA GLY A 110 -27.82 6.02 17.14
C GLY A 110 -28.48 4.69 17.51
N ASP A 111 -29.62 4.41 16.89
CA ASP A 111 -30.44 3.22 17.11
C ASP A 111 -30.51 2.35 15.84
N ASP A 112 -30.72 1.04 16.02
CA ASP A 112 -30.90 0.06 14.94
C ASP A 112 -29.89 0.19 13.79
N ASP A 113 -30.35 0.60 12.60
CA ASP A 113 -29.55 0.70 11.37
C ASP A 113 -28.80 2.05 11.22
N GLU A 114 -28.97 2.99 12.16
CA GLU A 114 -28.32 4.31 12.15
C GLU A 114 -27.10 4.38 13.09
N GLN A 115 -26.69 3.24 13.66
CA GLN A 115 -25.57 3.18 14.59
C GLN A 115 -24.24 3.62 13.97
N ILE A 116 -23.57 4.57 14.63
CA ILE A 116 -22.25 5.09 14.24
C ILE A 116 -21.23 4.95 15.37
N LEU A 117 -19.98 4.66 14.98
CA LEU A 117 -18.84 4.73 15.89
C LEU A 117 -18.46 6.19 16.13
N VAL A 118 -18.29 6.55 17.39
CA VAL A 118 -17.78 7.86 17.81
C VAL A 118 -16.52 7.66 18.64
N PHE A 119 -15.43 8.26 18.18
CA PHE A 119 -14.11 8.14 18.81
C PHE A 119 -13.81 9.38 19.63
N SER A 120 -13.58 9.18 20.93
CA SER A 120 -13.19 10.25 21.85
C SER A 120 -11.67 10.31 21.95
N VAL A 121 -11.09 11.49 21.73
CA VAL A 121 -9.63 11.71 21.80
C VAL A 121 -9.30 12.96 22.62
N LYS A 122 -8.17 12.93 23.32
CA LYS A 122 -7.67 14.08 24.09
C LYS A 122 -6.83 15.03 23.24
N VAL A 123 -7.37 16.23 22.99
CA VAL A 123 -6.71 17.33 22.26
C VAL A 123 -6.55 18.52 23.20
N ASN A 124 -5.31 18.91 23.50
CA ASN A 124 -5.00 20.05 24.38
C ASN A 124 -5.72 19.98 25.74
N ASN A 125 -5.73 18.80 26.38
CA ASN A 125 -6.42 18.49 27.64
C ASN A 125 -7.95 18.50 27.60
N THR A 126 -8.56 18.66 26.43
CA THR A 126 -10.02 18.54 26.24
C THR A 126 -10.35 17.28 25.45
N ILE A 127 -11.40 16.57 25.86
CA ILE A 127 -11.93 15.44 25.09
C ILE A 127 -12.72 15.99 23.90
N LYS A 128 -12.38 15.54 22.70
CA LYS A 128 -13.11 15.82 21.46
C LYS A 128 -13.64 14.51 20.88
N LYS A 129 -14.88 14.53 20.40
CA LYS A 129 -15.55 13.40 19.75
C LYS A 129 -15.47 13.54 18.24
N TYR A 130 -15.16 12.43 17.56
CA TYR A 130 -15.10 12.33 16.11
C TYR A 130 -15.96 11.15 15.66
N PRO A 131 -17.10 11.39 14.97
CA PRO A 131 -17.86 10.30 14.36
C PRO A 131 -17.05 9.61 13.25
N SER A 132 -17.44 8.39 12.89
CA SER A 132 -16.75 7.52 11.93
C SER A 132 -16.45 8.21 10.60
N ASP A 133 -17.39 9.00 10.09
CA ASP A 133 -17.26 9.78 8.86
C ASP A 133 -16.30 10.96 8.99
N LYS A 134 -15.93 11.39 10.20
CA LYS A 134 -15.06 12.55 10.50
C LYS A 134 -13.68 12.19 11.04
N THR A 135 -13.38 10.90 11.16
CA THR A 135 -12.06 10.38 11.61
C THR A 135 -10.89 10.94 10.81
N TYR A 136 -11.08 11.31 9.53
CA TYR A 136 -10.03 11.91 8.70
C TYR A 136 -9.60 13.32 9.15
N GLU A 137 -10.41 14.00 9.97
CA GLU A 137 -10.14 15.34 10.50
C GLU A 137 -9.33 15.31 11.82
N LEU A 138 -8.96 14.12 12.31
CA LEU A 138 -8.14 14.00 13.51
C LEU A 138 -6.80 14.74 13.33
N PRO A 139 -6.37 15.55 14.31
CA PRO A 139 -5.25 16.48 14.14
C PRO A 139 -3.87 15.81 14.07
N LYS A 140 -3.80 14.52 14.42
CA LYS A 140 -2.59 13.68 14.38
C LYS A 140 -3.03 12.22 14.44
N ARG A 141 -2.07 11.31 14.38
CA ARG A 141 -2.37 9.88 14.43
C ARG A 141 -2.82 9.43 15.83
N TYR A 142 -3.91 8.69 15.89
CA TYR A 142 -4.45 8.03 17.07
C TYR A 142 -4.63 6.54 16.85
N VAL A 143 -4.57 5.75 17.91
CA VAL A 143 -4.73 4.31 17.89
C VAL A 143 -5.90 3.83 18.75
N ALA A 144 -6.77 3.02 18.17
CA ALA A 144 -7.76 2.23 18.88
C ALA A 144 -7.15 0.86 19.23
N LEU A 145 -7.14 0.53 20.52
CA LEU A 145 -6.65 -0.75 21.05
C LEU A 145 -7.79 -1.71 21.41
N PRO A 146 -7.52 -3.02 21.61
CA PRO A 146 -8.57 -4.00 21.91
C PRO A 146 -9.45 -3.60 23.09
N GLU A 147 -8.90 -2.98 24.15
CA GLU A 147 -9.69 -2.53 25.31
C GLU A 147 -10.84 -1.57 24.96
N HIS A 148 -10.70 -0.77 23.90
CA HIS A 148 -11.74 0.17 23.47
C HIS A 148 -12.88 -0.54 22.72
N TRP A 149 -12.61 -1.70 22.12
CA TRP A 149 -13.59 -2.47 21.37
C TRP A 149 -14.37 -3.45 22.25
N ILE A 150 -13.73 -3.97 23.30
CA ILE A 150 -14.29 -4.99 24.20
C ILE A 150 -15.69 -4.62 24.73
N PRO A 151 -15.96 -3.38 25.19
CA PRO A 151 -17.28 -2.99 25.68
C PRO A 151 -18.41 -3.12 24.65
N HIS A 152 -18.08 -3.12 23.36
CA HIS A 152 -19.06 -3.07 22.26
C HIS A 152 -19.22 -4.38 21.51
N ILE A 153 -18.50 -5.45 21.88
CA ILE A 153 -18.49 -6.73 21.15
C ILE A 153 -19.90 -7.32 20.97
N SER A 154 -20.74 -7.24 22.00
CA SER A 154 -22.12 -7.75 21.94
C SER A 154 -22.96 -7.05 20.88
N ILE A 155 -22.74 -5.75 20.65
CA ILE A 155 -23.44 -4.96 19.63
C ILE A 155 -22.82 -5.25 18.25
N LEU A 156 -21.50 -5.09 18.13
CA LEU A 156 -20.77 -5.20 16.86
C LEU A 156 -20.94 -6.57 16.19
N ARG A 157 -21.05 -7.66 16.95
CA ARG A 157 -21.28 -9.01 16.39
C ARG A 157 -22.58 -9.10 15.58
N HIS A 158 -23.58 -8.30 15.93
CA HIS A 158 -24.89 -8.28 15.30
C HIS A 158 -25.00 -7.26 14.17
N TRP A 159 -23.98 -6.41 13.97
CA TRP A 159 -23.97 -5.47 12.84
C TRP A 159 -24.05 -6.19 11.49
N ASN A 160 -24.92 -5.64 10.64
CA ASN A 160 -25.11 -6.03 9.25
C ASN A 160 -24.09 -5.31 8.34
N ASP A 161 -24.10 -5.64 7.05
CA ASP A 161 -23.15 -5.08 6.09
C ASP A 161 -23.30 -3.55 5.90
N THR A 162 -24.50 -3.00 6.13
CA THR A 162 -24.76 -1.54 6.07
C THR A 162 -24.04 -0.81 7.21
N LEU A 163 -24.23 -1.27 8.45
CA LEU A 163 -23.58 -0.71 9.63
C LEU A 163 -22.05 -0.81 9.54
N TRP A 164 -21.52 -1.92 9.02
CA TRP A 164 -20.08 -2.03 8.78
C TRP A 164 -19.57 -1.09 7.69
N THR A 165 -20.36 -0.90 6.63
CA THR A 165 -20.00 -0.01 5.51
C THR A 165 -19.95 1.45 5.96
N GLN A 166 -20.96 1.94 6.68
CA GLN A 166 -20.99 3.34 7.16
C GLN A 166 -19.95 3.62 8.25
N ASN A 167 -19.42 2.58 8.90
CA ASN A 167 -18.37 2.70 9.92
C ASN A 167 -16.98 2.25 9.44
N SER A 168 -16.77 2.20 8.12
CA SER A 168 -15.47 1.87 7.50
C SER A 168 -14.50 3.06 7.56
N CYS A 169 -13.91 3.27 8.74
CA CYS A 169 -13.27 4.53 9.13
C CYS A 169 -11.86 4.40 9.73
N ILE A 170 -11.29 3.20 9.82
CA ILE A 170 -9.97 2.98 10.44
C ILE A 170 -9.05 2.19 9.52
N ILE A 171 -7.73 2.38 9.62
CA ILE A 171 -6.76 1.53 8.92
C ILE A 171 -5.93 0.69 9.90
N PRO A 172 -5.41 -0.49 9.50
CA PRO A 172 -4.45 -1.22 10.32
C PRO A 172 -3.17 -0.40 10.52
N ALA A 173 -2.62 -0.40 11.74
CA ALA A 173 -1.35 0.29 12.04
C ALA A 173 -0.19 -0.23 11.17
N LEU A 174 -0.13 -1.54 10.92
CA LEU A 174 0.90 -2.18 10.09
C LEU A 174 0.93 -1.68 8.64
N GLU A 175 -0.18 -1.15 8.12
CA GLU A 175 -0.26 -0.62 6.76
C GLU A 175 -0.08 0.90 6.68
N SER A 176 -0.05 1.55 7.85
CA SER A 176 0.05 3.01 7.95
C SER A 176 1.45 3.51 7.62
N CYS A 177 1.53 4.71 7.06
CA CYS A 177 2.78 5.42 6.87
C CYS A 177 2.55 6.92 6.86
N ASP A 178 3.64 7.67 6.87
CA ASP A 178 3.57 9.11 6.65
C ASP A 178 3.48 9.42 5.16
N TRP A 179 2.85 10.54 4.82
CA TRP A 179 2.59 10.91 3.43
C TRP A 179 3.87 10.97 2.58
N HIS A 180 4.99 11.43 3.17
CA HIS A 180 6.25 11.61 2.45
C HIS A 180 6.88 10.28 2.07
N HIS A 181 6.79 9.27 2.95
CA HIS A 181 7.17 7.89 2.61
C HIS A 181 6.30 7.31 1.49
N ALA A 182 5.00 7.61 1.48
CA ALA A 182 4.08 7.17 0.43
C ALA A 182 4.42 7.79 -0.94
N VAL A 183 4.74 9.08 -0.98
CA VAL A 183 5.17 9.80 -2.21
C VAL A 183 6.48 9.23 -2.73
N GLU A 184 7.49 9.05 -1.88
CA GLU A 184 8.77 8.47 -2.32
C GLU A 184 8.60 7.04 -2.82
N THR A 185 7.72 6.26 -2.17
CA THR A 185 7.36 4.92 -2.65
C THR A 185 6.67 5.00 -4.01
N TYR A 186 5.73 5.92 -4.21
CA TYR A 186 5.08 6.15 -5.50
C TYR A 186 6.11 6.45 -6.60
N SER A 187 7.09 7.32 -6.31
CA SER A 187 8.20 7.64 -7.22
C SER A 187 9.04 6.40 -7.57
N ILE A 188 9.44 5.60 -6.59
CA ILE A 188 10.26 4.39 -6.81
C ILE A 188 9.51 3.38 -7.67
N LEU A 189 8.26 3.08 -7.31
CA LEU A 189 7.42 2.15 -8.06
C LEU A 189 7.16 2.67 -9.48
N GLY A 190 6.96 3.98 -9.64
CA GLY A 190 6.77 4.63 -10.94
C GLY A 190 8.00 4.53 -11.84
N ILE A 191 9.18 4.84 -11.32
CA ILE A 191 10.46 4.70 -12.04
C ILE A 191 10.68 3.23 -12.44
N ALA A 192 10.46 2.29 -11.52
CA ALA A 192 10.63 0.86 -11.80
C ALA A 192 9.76 0.41 -13.00
N ILE A 193 8.48 0.79 -13.02
CA ILE A 193 7.58 0.45 -14.14
C ILE A 193 8.01 1.13 -15.43
N ALA A 194 8.34 2.43 -15.38
CA ALA A 194 8.74 3.19 -16.56
C ALA A 194 9.98 2.58 -17.23
N VAL A 195 10.99 2.24 -16.45
CA VAL A 195 12.25 1.69 -16.96
C VAL A 195 12.04 0.27 -17.49
N GLU A 196 11.40 -0.59 -16.69
CA GLU A 196 11.36 -2.03 -16.98
C GLU A 196 10.28 -2.40 -18.01
N HIS A 197 9.11 -1.74 -17.96
CA HIS A 197 7.98 -2.08 -18.84
C HIS A 197 7.83 -1.14 -20.02
N TYR A 198 8.33 0.10 -19.92
CA TYR A 198 8.21 1.11 -20.97
C TYR A 198 9.56 1.55 -21.56
N GLN A 199 10.67 0.93 -21.15
CA GLN A 199 12.03 1.16 -21.66
C GLN A 199 12.47 2.63 -21.55
N VAL A 200 11.98 3.34 -20.54
CA VAL A 200 12.42 4.70 -20.24
C VAL A 200 13.86 4.67 -19.72
N ASP A 201 14.67 5.62 -20.17
CA ASP A 201 16.04 5.78 -19.71
C ASP A 201 16.08 6.21 -18.22
N PHE A 202 16.69 5.36 -17.38
CA PHE A 202 16.84 5.61 -15.95
C PHE A 202 17.62 6.90 -15.67
N ASP A 203 18.72 7.13 -16.39
CA ASP A 203 19.60 8.28 -16.16
C ASP A 203 18.93 9.61 -16.51
N LYS A 204 17.85 9.54 -17.31
CA LYS A 204 17.00 10.69 -17.63
C LYS A 204 15.87 10.87 -16.62
N ILE A 205 15.08 9.83 -16.34
CA ILE A 205 13.87 9.97 -15.51
C ILE A 205 14.20 10.16 -14.03
N TYR A 206 15.23 9.48 -13.52
CA TYR A 206 15.61 9.55 -12.11
C TYR A 206 15.89 10.98 -11.63
N PRO A 207 16.80 11.77 -12.25
CA PRO A 207 17.08 13.13 -11.80
C PRO A 207 15.86 14.06 -11.91
N ASN A 208 15.00 13.88 -12.90
CA ASN A 208 13.76 14.68 -13.03
C ASN A 208 12.80 14.42 -11.87
N ILE A 209 12.62 13.16 -11.47
CA ILE A 209 11.80 12.83 -10.30
C ILE A 209 12.43 13.36 -9.01
N ILE A 210 13.75 13.28 -8.86
CA ILE A 210 14.45 13.88 -7.71
C ILE A 210 14.19 15.40 -7.65
N ASP A 211 14.28 16.11 -8.78
CA ASP A 211 14.01 17.54 -8.84
C ASP A 211 12.57 17.89 -8.42
N ILE A 212 11.57 17.10 -8.87
CA ILE A 212 10.18 17.27 -8.43
C ILE A 212 10.04 17.08 -6.91
N LEU A 213 10.66 16.03 -6.36
CA LEU A 213 10.64 15.74 -4.93
C LEU A 213 11.29 16.88 -4.11
N MET A 214 12.44 17.40 -4.54
CA MET A 214 13.13 18.52 -3.87
C MET A 214 12.32 19.82 -3.89
N LYS A 215 11.52 20.04 -4.94
CA LYS A 215 10.69 21.25 -5.11
C LYS A 215 9.36 21.18 -4.37
N GLN A 216 9.03 20.08 -3.70
CA GLN A 216 7.79 19.95 -2.95
C GLN A 216 7.64 21.08 -1.92
N LYS A 217 6.41 21.59 -1.75
CA LYS A 217 6.11 22.68 -0.81
C LYS A 217 5.15 22.27 0.32
N ILE A 218 4.79 20.99 0.41
CA ILE A 218 3.80 20.42 1.32
C ILE A 218 4.19 20.71 2.77
N ASN A 219 5.42 20.33 3.15
CA ASN A 219 6.01 20.68 4.43
C ASN A 219 7.50 21.00 4.23
N LYS A 220 7.91 22.23 4.58
CA LYS A 220 9.29 22.72 4.40
C LYS A 220 10.29 22.08 5.35
N GLU A 221 9.82 21.47 6.44
CA GLU A 221 10.68 20.77 7.42
C GLU A 221 11.06 19.37 6.92
N ILE A 222 10.32 18.83 5.94
CA ILE A 222 10.56 17.51 5.36
C ILE A 222 11.36 17.67 4.08
N SER A 223 12.59 17.18 4.08
CA SER A 223 13.44 17.13 2.88
C SER A 223 13.14 15.86 2.10
N LEU A 224 12.76 16.00 0.83
CA LEU A 224 12.61 14.91 -0.13
C LEU A 224 13.62 15.10 -1.28
N PRO A 225 14.22 14.02 -1.83
CA PRO A 225 14.19 12.66 -1.31
C PRO A 225 14.85 12.55 0.08
N SER A 226 14.36 11.62 0.89
CA SER A 226 14.95 11.26 2.17
C SER A 226 16.21 10.41 1.97
N LYS A 227 16.95 10.16 3.07
CA LYS A 227 18.13 9.27 3.04
C LYS A 227 17.78 7.82 2.69
N LEU A 228 16.51 7.44 2.79
CA LEU A 228 16.00 6.10 2.49
C LEU A 228 15.73 5.90 0.99
N PHE A 229 15.70 6.98 0.20
CA PHE A 229 15.47 6.88 -1.23
C PHE A 229 16.64 6.16 -1.94
N PRO A 230 16.38 5.07 -2.68
CA PRO A 230 17.41 4.30 -3.36
C PRO A 230 18.06 5.12 -4.48
N ARG A 231 19.38 4.97 -4.63
CA ARG A 231 20.16 5.74 -5.61
C ARG A 231 20.61 4.94 -6.82
N LYS A 232 20.68 3.61 -6.68
CA LYS A 232 21.14 2.73 -7.75
C LYS A 232 19.95 2.21 -8.55
N LYS A 233 20.11 2.12 -9.87
CA LYS A 233 19.09 1.58 -10.78
C LYS A 233 18.59 0.22 -10.31
N GLU A 234 19.50 -0.71 -10.02
CA GLU A 234 19.18 -2.09 -9.66
C GLU A 234 18.44 -2.20 -8.32
N GLN A 235 18.58 -1.20 -7.44
CA GLN A 235 17.80 -1.14 -6.20
C GLN A 235 16.34 -0.80 -6.47
N ILE A 236 16.01 -0.21 -7.61
CA ILE A 236 14.66 0.23 -7.99
C ILE A 236 14.04 -0.76 -8.98
N THR A 237 14.80 -1.19 -9.98
CA THR A 237 14.30 -1.89 -11.16
C THR A 237 14.38 -3.42 -11.06
N ASN A 238 15.08 -3.97 -10.07
CA ASN A 238 15.21 -5.41 -9.92
C ASN A 238 14.34 -5.91 -8.77
N CYS A 239 13.86 -7.15 -8.90
CA CYS A 239 13.21 -7.84 -7.81
C CYS A 239 14.22 -8.03 -6.65
N PRO A 240 13.87 -7.65 -5.41
CA PRO A 240 14.81 -7.73 -4.29
C PRO A 240 15.18 -9.17 -3.90
N VAL A 241 14.31 -10.15 -4.21
CA VAL A 241 14.52 -11.56 -3.89
C VAL A 241 15.41 -12.24 -4.94
N CYS A 242 14.97 -12.29 -6.20
CA CYS A 242 15.72 -13.00 -7.25
C CYS A 242 16.79 -12.15 -7.96
N ARG A 243 16.86 -10.84 -7.66
CA ARG A 243 17.80 -9.85 -8.25
C ARG A 243 17.69 -9.66 -9.76
N LEU A 244 16.71 -10.30 -10.42
CA LEU A 244 16.45 -10.12 -11.84
C LEU A 244 15.70 -8.82 -12.12
N PRO A 245 15.87 -8.22 -13.32
CA PRO A 245 15.04 -7.11 -13.79
C PRO A 245 13.56 -7.44 -13.65
N LEU A 246 12.71 -6.46 -13.35
CA LEU A 246 11.26 -6.68 -13.17
C LEU A 246 10.54 -6.97 -14.49
N SER A 247 11.20 -6.77 -15.63
CA SER A 247 10.71 -7.22 -16.93
C SER A 247 10.97 -8.69 -17.21
N ASP A 248 11.81 -9.38 -16.42
CA ASP A 248 12.16 -10.78 -16.66
C ASP A 248 11.00 -11.72 -16.30
N GLU A 249 10.63 -12.60 -17.24
CA GLU A 249 9.72 -13.69 -16.96
C GLU A 249 10.42 -14.81 -16.17
N LEU A 250 9.79 -15.24 -15.06
CA LEU A 250 10.27 -16.39 -14.28
C LEU A 250 9.90 -17.74 -14.90
N SER A 251 9.25 -17.74 -16.07
CA SER A 251 8.85 -18.95 -16.80
C SER A 251 10.04 -19.84 -17.17
N ARG A 252 11.26 -19.29 -17.30
CA ARG A 252 12.49 -20.07 -17.54
C ARG A 252 12.80 -21.11 -16.47
N PHE A 253 12.23 -20.97 -15.28
CA PHE A 253 12.34 -21.95 -14.19
C PHE A 253 11.27 -23.06 -14.26
N LYS A 254 10.29 -22.94 -15.16
CA LYS A 254 9.29 -23.98 -15.43
C LYS A 254 9.76 -24.92 -16.54
N LYS A 255 9.65 -26.22 -16.29
CA LYS A 255 9.92 -27.27 -17.29
C LYS A 255 8.72 -27.61 -18.17
N LYS A 256 7.51 -27.19 -17.77
CA LYS A 256 6.25 -27.49 -18.47
C LYS A 256 5.37 -26.25 -18.48
N GLU A 257 4.68 -26.03 -19.59
CA GLU A 257 3.66 -24.99 -19.69
C GLU A 257 2.47 -25.33 -18.78
N ARG A 258 1.81 -24.30 -18.25
CA ARG A 258 0.56 -24.49 -17.50
C ARG A 258 -0.52 -24.97 -18.47
N ILE A 259 -1.17 -26.09 -18.12
CA ILE A 259 -2.31 -26.59 -18.88
C ILE A 259 -3.42 -25.52 -18.87
N ILE A 260 -3.98 -25.24 -20.05
CA ILE A 260 -5.14 -24.36 -20.19
C ILE A 260 -6.32 -25.05 -19.54
N THR A 261 -6.82 -24.49 -18.44
CA THR A 261 -8.11 -24.90 -17.87
C THR A 261 -9.21 -24.03 -18.45
N TRP A 262 -10.35 -24.65 -18.74
CA TRP A 262 -11.55 -23.94 -19.15
C TRP A 262 -11.93 -22.88 -18.11
N GLN A 263 -12.29 -21.69 -18.58
CA GLN A 263 -12.88 -20.61 -17.80
C GLN A 263 -14.02 -20.02 -18.66
N PRO A 264 -15.17 -19.65 -18.07
CA PRO A 264 -16.23 -19.00 -18.83
C PRO A 264 -15.72 -17.71 -19.49
N ASP A 265 -16.02 -17.55 -20.78
CA ASP A 265 -15.51 -16.44 -21.63
C ASP A 265 -15.90 -15.05 -21.13
N TRP A 266 -17.03 -14.96 -20.41
CA TRP A 266 -17.52 -13.71 -19.82
C TRP A 266 -16.86 -13.34 -18.48
N ARG A 267 -15.95 -14.17 -17.95
CA ARG A 267 -15.23 -13.89 -16.71
C ARG A 267 -13.80 -13.42 -17.04
N PRO A 268 -13.37 -12.24 -16.58
CA PRO A 268 -11.97 -11.81 -16.70
C PRO A 268 -11.04 -12.88 -16.12
N SER A 269 -10.01 -13.27 -16.88
CA SER A 269 -9.03 -14.24 -16.39
C SER A 269 -8.24 -13.64 -15.23
N LYS A 270 -8.45 -14.16 -14.02
CA LYS A 270 -7.58 -13.86 -12.86
C LYS A 270 -6.18 -14.44 -13.03
N LYS A 271 -5.92 -15.25 -14.07
CA LYS A 271 -4.64 -15.94 -14.25
C LYS A 271 -3.49 -15.04 -14.63
N LYS A 272 -3.71 -13.91 -15.32
CA LYS A 272 -2.64 -12.94 -15.64
C LYS A 272 -2.02 -12.34 -14.38
N GLU A 273 -2.84 -12.07 -13.36
CA GLU A 273 -2.37 -11.68 -12.02
C GLU A 273 -1.79 -12.88 -11.24
N GLY A 274 -2.03 -14.11 -11.71
CA GLY A 274 -1.50 -15.36 -11.17
C GLY A 274 -0.24 -15.87 -11.88
N ASP A 275 0.27 -15.13 -12.87
CA ASP A 275 1.48 -15.48 -13.61
C ASP A 275 2.72 -15.12 -12.80
N ASP A 276 3.73 -15.98 -12.86
CA ASP A 276 4.88 -15.93 -11.96
C ASP A 276 5.73 -14.66 -12.16
N GLY A 277 5.73 -14.10 -13.38
CA GLY A 277 6.40 -12.84 -13.75
C GLY A 277 5.58 -11.58 -13.48
N SER A 278 4.31 -11.68 -13.04
CA SER A 278 3.54 -10.47 -12.68
C SER A 278 4.18 -9.73 -11.50
N ASN A 279 4.17 -8.40 -11.52
CA ASN A 279 4.82 -7.60 -10.48
C ASN A 279 3.84 -7.17 -9.38
N GLN A 280 4.23 -7.41 -8.14
CA GLN A 280 3.47 -7.07 -6.95
C GLN A 280 4.31 -6.23 -5.99
N ILE A 281 3.64 -5.33 -5.28
CA ILE A 281 4.28 -4.61 -4.18
C ILE A 281 4.73 -5.61 -3.12
N LEU A 282 5.98 -5.45 -2.69
CA LEU A 282 6.68 -6.29 -1.73
C LEU A 282 7.35 -5.40 -0.69
N HIS A 283 7.39 -5.88 0.55
CA HIS A 283 8.12 -5.27 1.66
C HIS A 283 9.27 -6.19 2.03
N VAL A 284 10.53 -5.79 1.80
CA VAL A 284 11.70 -6.66 2.06
C VAL A 284 11.89 -7.03 3.53
N THR A 285 11.20 -6.29 4.41
CA THR A 285 10.98 -6.63 5.82
C THR A 285 9.47 -6.69 6.07
N PRO A 286 8.96 -7.64 6.86
CA PRO A 286 7.53 -7.79 7.12
C PRO A 286 6.92 -6.53 7.73
N LEU A 287 5.63 -6.32 7.42
CA LEU A 287 4.84 -5.27 8.07
C LEU A 287 4.52 -5.70 9.51
N ILE A 288 4.74 -4.80 10.45
CA ILE A 288 4.43 -4.97 11.87
C ILE A 288 3.71 -3.73 12.39
N GLU A 289 2.90 -3.87 13.43
CA GLU A 289 2.11 -2.74 13.95
C GLU A 289 2.95 -1.71 14.71
N THR A 290 4.07 -2.13 15.31
CA THR A 290 4.90 -1.31 16.21
C THR A 290 5.79 -0.30 15.48
N GLU A 291 5.95 -0.43 14.16
CA GLU A 291 6.81 0.44 13.36
C GLU A 291 6.23 0.73 11.98
N ILE A 292 6.48 1.94 11.46
CA ILE A 292 6.18 2.28 10.07
C ILE A 292 7.20 1.57 9.16
N LYS A 293 6.75 0.56 8.41
CA LYS A 293 7.56 -0.23 7.47
C LYS A 293 7.27 0.04 6.00
N HIS A 294 6.17 0.72 5.67
CA HIS A 294 5.93 1.19 4.30
C HIS A 294 6.77 2.43 4.01
N LYS A 295 8.05 2.20 3.68
CA LYS A 295 9.09 3.20 3.47
C LYS A 295 9.86 2.96 2.16
N PRO A 296 10.48 4.00 1.57
CA PRO A 296 11.17 3.91 0.29
C PRO A 296 12.46 3.07 0.29
N ASP A 297 13.00 2.63 1.41
CA ASP A 297 14.08 1.63 1.46
C ASP A 297 13.54 0.18 1.49
N ILE A 298 12.32 0.00 2.00
CA ILE A 298 11.70 -1.31 2.23
C ILE A 298 10.78 -1.74 1.08
N VAL A 299 10.03 -0.80 0.50
CA VAL A 299 8.96 -1.10 -0.47
C VAL A 299 9.50 -1.19 -1.89
N ARG A 300 9.32 -2.33 -2.55
CA ARG A 300 9.73 -2.55 -3.95
C ARG A 300 8.63 -3.24 -4.74
N TYR A 301 8.74 -3.20 -6.07
CA TYR A 301 8.13 -4.26 -6.85
C TYR A 301 8.99 -5.52 -6.77
N GLY A 302 8.33 -6.66 -6.69
CA GLY A 302 8.95 -7.96 -6.87
C GLY A 302 8.09 -8.83 -7.77
N HIS A 303 8.72 -9.82 -8.40
CA HIS A 303 7.98 -10.86 -9.09
C HIS A 303 7.03 -11.54 -8.12
N ARG A 304 5.81 -11.83 -8.56
CA ARG A 304 4.76 -12.42 -7.73
C ARG A 304 5.21 -13.72 -7.09
N TRP A 305 5.91 -14.57 -7.83
CA TRP A 305 6.39 -15.83 -7.26
C TRP A 305 7.35 -15.58 -6.09
N CYS A 306 8.27 -14.62 -6.23
CA CYS A 306 9.16 -14.22 -5.16
C CYS A 306 8.40 -13.63 -3.96
N ASN A 307 7.41 -12.77 -4.21
CA ASN A 307 6.57 -12.17 -3.17
C ASN A 307 5.79 -13.23 -2.38
N VAL A 308 5.19 -14.20 -3.08
CA VAL A 308 4.46 -15.30 -2.45
C VAL A 308 5.39 -16.23 -1.68
N ALA A 309 6.61 -16.47 -2.18
CA ALA A 309 7.59 -17.34 -1.54
C ALA A 309 8.14 -16.76 -0.22
N MET A 310 8.23 -15.42 -0.13
CA MET A 310 8.73 -14.72 1.06
C MET A 310 7.72 -14.71 2.21
N THR A 311 6.43 -14.90 1.92
CA THR A 311 5.32 -14.87 2.90
C THR A 311 5.36 -13.64 3.82
N ASP A 312 5.57 -13.87 5.11
CA ASP A 312 5.67 -12.97 6.24
C ASP A 312 7.08 -12.97 6.85
N HIS A 313 8.07 -13.54 6.15
CA HIS A 313 9.48 -13.49 6.52
C HIS A 313 10.15 -12.25 5.93
N SER A 314 11.22 -11.80 6.57
CA SER A 314 12.17 -10.88 5.95
C SER A 314 12.91 -11.55 4.79
N LEU A 315 13.55 -10.73 3.96
CA LEU A 315 14.39 -11.22 2.88
C LEU A 315 15.49 -12.14 3.41
N ASP A 316 16.16 -11.77 4.50
CA ASP A 316 17.26 -12.55 5.07
C ASP A 316 16.76 -13.90 5.62
N GLU A 317 15.68 -13.91 6.40
CA GLU A 317 15.05 -15.15 6.89
C GLU A 317 14.61 -16.08 5.74
N THR A 318 14.09 -15.49 4.66
CA THR A 318 13.70 -16.24 3.46
C THR A 318 14.90 -16.89 2.78
N LEU A 319 16.02 -16.17 2.66
CA LEU A 319 17.25 -16.68 2.06
C LEU A 319 17.88 -17.78 2.92
N ASP A 320 17.93 -17.59 4.23
CA ASP A 320 18.41 -18.60 5.19
C ASP A 320 17.58 -19.89 5.10
N PHE A 321 16.25 -19.76 5.03
CA PHE A 321 15.35 -20.90 4.87
C PHE A 321 15.54 -21.61 3.51
N MET A 322 15.69 -20.86 2.42
CA MET A 322 15.97 -21.43 1.10
C MET A 322 17.32 -22.16 1.08
N GLU A 323 18.36 -21.60 1.70
CA GLU A 323 19.67 -22.23 1.83
C GLU A 323 19.58 -23.54 2.62
N PHE A 324 18.84 -23.53 3.74
CA PHE A 324 18.56 -24.74 4.52
C PHE A 324 17.89 -25.82 3.66
N ILE A 325 16.86 -25.49 2.87
CA ILE A 325 16.18 -26.46 1.99
C ILE A 325 17.15 -27.04 0.95
N VAL A 326 17.96 -26.19 0.30
CA VAL A 326 18.92 -26.64 -0.72
C VAL A 326 19.94 -27.60 -0.12
N LYS A 327 20.43 -27.31 1.10
CA LYS A 327 21.33 -28.19 1.86
C LYS A 327 20.65 -29.49 2.25
N ALA A 328 19.41 -29.44 2.77
CA ALA A 328 18.65 -30.61 3.22
C ALA A 328 18.31 -31.60 2.10
N HIS A 329 18.32 -31.15 0.85
CA HIS A 329 18.09 -31.98 -0.33
C HIS A 329 19.38 -32.33 -1.11
N ASP A 330 20.57 -32.12 -0.52
CA ASP A 330 21.87 -32.39 -1.14
C ASP A 330 22.05 -31.72 -2.51
N ARG A 331 21.40 -30.56 -2.70
CA ARG A 331 21.49 -29.77 -3.95
C ARG A 331 22.63 -28.76 -3.93
N CYS A 332 23.22 -28.50 -2.77
CA CYS A 332 24.54 -27.87 -2.66
C CYS A 332 25.61 -28.90 -3.04
N LYS A 333 25.92 -28.99 -4.33
CA LYS A 333 27.21 -29.59 -4.72
C LYS A 333 28.28 -28.64 -4.24
N TYR A 334 29.03 -29.00 -3.19
CA TYR A 334 30.30 -28.35 -2.92
C TYR A 334 31.12 -28.40 -4.21
N GLU A 335 31.32 -27.25 -4.86
CA GLU A 335 32.44 -27.09 -5.78
C GLU A 335 33.69 -27.15 -4.89
N ASN A 336 34.21 -28.35 -4.67
CA ASN A 336 35.58 -28.54 -4.22
C ASN A 336 36.47 -27.90 -5.29
N LYS A 337 36.98 -26.69 -5.01
CA LYS A 337 38.15 -26.12 -5.66
C LYS A 337 39.30 -26.10 -4.68
#